data_AF-A0A545SFZ0-F1
#
_entry.id   AF-A0A545SFZ0-F1
#
_cell.length_a   1.000
_cell.length_b   1.000
_cell.length_c   1.000
_cell.angle_alpha   90.00
_cell.angle_beta   90.00
_cell.angle_gamma   90.00
#
_symmetry.space_group_name_H-M   'P 1'
#
loop_
_entity.id
_entity.type
_entity.pdbx_description
1 polymer ?
#
loop_
_entity_poly.entity_id
_entity_poly.type
_entity_poly.pdbx_seq_one_letter_code
_entity_poly.pdbx_strand_id
1 'polypeptide(L)'
;MKKFIFSLLVISGAVFGDSMSDGNTTERNMTESFVYDEYNVSSLIEGMDAYGKADYELAIKLFSKRIESNPKDDFSYIYRANSYLNLKNYDLAIQDSNKVIKLNPNDFNAYYNLGLSYHYLKNYSSAIRDYTKAIKLNTNNDLAYFSRGNSYCNVKNYALAIKDFTKAIKLYPNYANAYNNRGSSYAKSKNYSLARKDFNKAIELDSNNSIAYFNRGVSYANLKKYNLALKDFNKAIELNPTDTYSYGSSGVVYYKLKKYDLSTKYLHKAIELDSNNSTAYTNLLEMSIVINQDFNTSLEEKLIELSKDDKQTSAKYEMLKIVQSISTNNSYNLTPKEWDEKYKDIKIESWDFEELDEWANNTKDKDKKAKLKNAIKIFKTHK
;
A
#
# COMPACT_ATOMS: atom_id res chain seq x y z
N MET A 1 -8.28 -8.93 15.53
CA MET A 1 -7.79 -8.40 16.82
C MET A 1 -8.29 -9.16 18.07
N LYS A 2 -8.87 -10.37 17.95
CA LYS A 2 -9.21 -11.26 19.09
C LYS A 2 -8.49 -12.62 19.09
N LYS A 3 -7.48 -12.81 18.23
CA LYS A 3 -6.73 -14.07 18.07
C LYS A 3 -5.31 -14.07 18.63
N PHE A 4 -4.87 -12.98 19.28
CA PHE A 4 -3.52 -12.89 19.87
C PHE A 4 -3.45 -13.28 21.35
N ILE A 5 -4.57 -13.63 21.99
CA ILE A 5 -4.63 -13.91 23.44
C ILE A 5 -4.79 -15.41 23.76
N PHE A 6 -5.07 -16.29 22.79
CA PHE A 6 -5.43 -17.69 23.10
C PHE A 6 -4.33 -18.76 22.93
N SER A 7 -3.05 -18.38 22.79
CA SER A 7 -1.96 -19.37 22.65
C SER A 7 -0.84 -19.26 23.70
N LEU A 8 -1.07 -18.65 24.85
CA LEU A 8 -0.06 -18.51 25.91
C LEU A 8 -0.50 -18.98 27.31
N LEU A 9 -1.57 -19.77 27.39
CA LEU A 9 -2.11 -20.30 28.66
C LEU A 9 -1.83 -21.80 28.89
N VAL A 10 -0.78 -22.36 28.27
CA VAL A 10 -0.44 -23.81 28.41
C VAL A 10 0.96 -24.04 29.02
N ILE A 11 1.57 -23.05 29.68
CA ILE A 11 2.84 -23.25 30.43
C ILE A 11 2.71 -22.82 31.90
N SER A 12 1.59 -23.17 32.54
CA SER A 12 1.48 -23.12 34.01
C SER A 12 0.80 -24.36 34.60
N GLY A 13 0.97 -25.51 33.93
CA GLY A 13 0.46 -26.81 34.39
C GLY A 13 1.57 -27.82 34.57
N ALA A 14 2.24 -27.81 35.72
CA ALA A 14 2.93 -29.00 36.25
C ALA A 14 2.87 -29.01 37.79
N VAL A 15 1.84 -29.65 38.32
CA VAL A 15 1.86 -30.83 39.22
C VAL A 15 2.28 -30.52 40.66
N PHE A 16 1.27 -30.31 41.52
CA PHE A 16 1.36 -30.71 42.93
C PHE A 16 1.13 -32.22 43.01
N GLY A 17 2.09 -32.93 43.62
CA GLY A 17 1.94 -34.31 44.06
C GLY A 17 2.51 -34.43 45.47
N ASP A 18 1.64 -34.71 46.43
CA ASP A 18 1.99 -35.01 47.82
C ASP A 18 2.81 -36.31 47.94
N SER A 19 3.85 -36.32 48.78
CA SER A 19 4.10 -37.37 49.77
C SER A 19 5.24 -36.98 50.75
N MET A 20 5.03 -37.35 52.02
CA MET A 20 5.81 -37.08 53.24
C MET A 20 7.26 -37.59 53.22
N SER A 21 8.20 -36.89 53.88
CA SER A 21 8.72 -37.21 55.23
C SER A 21 10.09 -36.56 55.54
N ASP A 22 10.18 -35.99 56.75
CA ASP A 22 11.34 -35.83 57.65
C ASP A 22 12.50 -34.86 57.36
N GLY A 23 12.80 -34.02 58.37
CA GLY A 23 14.18 -33.81 58.82
C GLY A 23 14.74 -32.40 58.74
N ASN A 24 14.48 -31.61 59.78
CA ASN A 24 15.19 -30.45 60.35
C ASN A 24 16.58 -30.02 59.79
N THR A 25 16.86 -28.71 59.95
CA THR A 25 18.12 -27.93 59.82
C THR A 25 18.26 -27.18 58.48
N THR A 26 18.05 -25.87 58.35
CA THR A 26 18.75 -24.77 59.01
C THR A 26 17.98 -23.46 58.74
N GLU A 27 17.28 -22.92 59.75
CA GLU A 27 16.80 -21.55 59.74
C GLU A 27 17.98 -20.60 60.02
N ARG A 28 18.60 -20.08 58.97
CA ARG A 28 19.22 -18.73 58.94
C ARG A 28 19.78 -18.45 57.55
N ASN A 29 19.33 -17.32 56.98
CA ASN A 29 19.79 -16.66 55.74
C ASN A 29 19.14 -17.08 54.41
N MET A 30 17.80 -17.04 54.31
CA MET A 30 17.09 -17.17 53.03
C MET A 30 16.03 -16.10 52.73
N THR A 31 16.06 -14.94 53.40
CA THR A 31 15.03 -13.90 53.19
C THR A 31 15.47 -12.70 52.36
N GLU A 32 16.77 -12.52 52.08
CA GLU A 32 17.24 -11.42 51.19
C GLU A 32 17.45 -11.84 49.73
N SER A 33 17.57 -13.15 49.44
CA SER A 33 17.77 -13.65 48.07
C SER A 33 16.49 -13.85 47.26
N PHE A 34 15.32 -13.96 47.90
CA PHE A 34 14.04 -14.24 47.21
C PHE A 34 13.25 -12.99 46.80
N VAL A 35 13.51 -11.84 47.43
CA VAL A 35 12.84 -10.57 47.09
C VAL A 35 13.35 -9.99 45.76
N TYR A 36 14.56 -10.38 45.33
CA TYR A 36 15.18 -9.90 44.09
C TYR A 36 14.57 -10.49 42.81
N ASP A 37 13.80 -11.57 42.89
CA ASP A 37 13.19 -12.22 41.70
C ASP A 37 11.70 -11.87 41.51
N GLU A 38 10.92 -11.72 42.58
CA GLU A 38 9.48 -11.38 42.47
C GLU A 38 9.24 -10.01 41.84
N TYR A 39 9.98 -8.98 42.27
CA TYR A 39 9.81 -7.62 41.77
C TYR A 39 10.22 -7.48 40.29
N ASN A 40 11.22 -8.27 39.87
CA ASN A 40 11.75 -8.26 38.52
C ASN A 40 10.84 -9.04 37.54
N VAL A 41 10.18 -10.12 37.99
CA VAL A 41 9.15 -10.81 37.20
C VAL A 41 7.86 -9.96 37.09
N SER A 42 7.54 -9.15 38.11
CA SER A 42 6.38 -8.24 38.09
C SER A 42 6.42 -7.28 36.91
N SER A 43 7.55 -6.61 36.68
CA SER A 43 7.69 -5.65 35.56
C SER A 43 7.49 -6.27 34.18
N LEU A 44 7.87 -7.54 33.99
CA LEU A 44 7.66 -8.26 32.74
C LEU A 44 6.17 -8.53 32.52
N ILE A 45 5.47 -9.05 33.55
CA ILE A 45 4.04 -9.37 33.49
C ILE A 45 3.21 -8.09 33.30
N GLU A 46 3.49 -7.05 34.09
CA GLU A 46 2.84 -5.74 33.96
C GLU A 46 3.09 -5.13 32.57
N GLY A 47 4.31 -5.27 32.03
CA GLY A 47 4.65 -4.80 30.69
C GLY A 47 3.84 -5.52 29.60
N MET A 48 3.67 -6.84 29.74
CA MET A 48 2.83 -7.63 28.84
C MET A 48 1.35 -7.28 28.94
N ASP A 49 0.84 -7.03 30.15
CA ASP A 49 -0.54 -6.58 30.36
C ASP A 49 -0.78 -5.20 29.74
N ALA A 50 0.12 -4.24 29.97
CA ALA A 50 0.09 -2.93 29.33
C ALA A 50 0.11 -3.05 27.81
N TYR A 51 0.99 -3.89 27.24
CA TYR A 51 1.03 -4.17 25.81
C TYR A 51 -0.28 -4.77 25.30
N GLY A 52 -0.86 -5.72 26.03
CA GLY A 52 -2.15 -6.34 25.70
C GLY A 52 -3.32 -5.36 25.72
N LYS A 53 -3.24 -4.32 26.55
CA LYS A 53 -4.19 -3.19 26.63
C LYS A 53 -3.87 -2.08 25.62
N ALA A 54 -2.85 -2.24 24.79
CA ALA A 54 -2.34 -1.25 23.85
C ALA A 54 -1.80 0.05 24.50
N ASP A 55 -1.46 0.00 25.79
CA ASP A 55 -0.71 1.06 26.48
C ASP A 55 0.79 0.86 26.21
N TYR A 56 1.19 1.21 24.98
CA TYR A 56 2.54 0.97 24.50
C TYR A 56 3.60 1.82 25.21
N GLU A 57 3.23 3.02 25.68
CA GLU A 57 4.15 3.89 26.43
C GLU A 57 4.48 3.30 27.80
N LEU A 58 3.46 2.83 28.54
CA LEU A 58 3.66 2.13 29.79
C LEU A 58 4.43 0.81 29.58
N ALA A 59 4.07 0.05 28.55
CA ALA A 59 4.77 -1.19 28.21
C ALA A 59 6.26 -0.93 27.96
N ILE A 60 6.62 0.12 27.20
CA ILE A 60 8.02 0.51 26.95
C ILE A 60 8.74 0.81 28.27
N LYS A 61 8.12 1.57 29.17
CA LYS A 61 8.70 1.91 30.47
C LYS A 61 8.98 0.66 31.31
N LEU A 62 8.01 -0.25 31.37
CA LEU A 62 8.12 -1.49 32.15
C LEU A 62 9.16 -2.46 31.58
N PHE A 63 9.18 -2.66 30.26
CA PHE A 63 10.23 -3.47 29.62
C PHE A 63 11.61 -2.84 29.75
N SER A 64 11.72 -1.50 29.73
CA SER A 64 13.00 -0.81 29.95
C SER A 64 13.53 -1.05 31.36
N LYS A 65 12.68 -0.95 32.38
CA LYS A 65 13.02 -1.29 33.76
C LYS A 65 13.49 -2.74 33.88
N ARG A 66 12.80 -3.68 33.23
CA ARG A 66 13.21 -5.08 33.19
C ARG A 66 14.57 -5.26 32.52
N ILE A 67 14.81 -4.62 31.39
CA ILE A 67 16.09 -4.64 30.66
C ILE A 67 17.24 -4.07 31.50
N GLU A 68 17.01 -3.00 32.26
CA GLU A 68 18.02 -2.44 33.18
C GLU A 68 18.45 -3.46 34.24
N SER A 69 17.49 -4.20 34.81
CA SER A 69 17.76 -5.26 35.79
C SER A 69 18.31 -6.55 35.16
N ASN A 70 17.92 -6.86 33.93
CA ASN A 70 18.32 -8.07 33.20
C ASN A 70 18.62 -7.77 31.72
N PRO A 71 19.84 -7.31 31.39
CA PRO A 71 20.21 -6.90 30.03
C PRO A 71 20.32 -8.04 29.00
N LYS A 72 20.11 -9.29 29.42
CA LYS A 72 20.11 -10.48 28.55
C LYS A 72 18.69 -11.00 28.28
N ASP A 73 17.66 -10.36 28.83
CA ASP A 73 16.26 -10.69 28.60
C ASP A 73 15.82 -10.28 27.19
N ASP A 74 16.04 -11.17 26.23
CA ASP A 74 15.66 -10.99 24.83
C ASP A 74 14.14 -10.82 24.65
N PHE A 75 13.34 -11.43 25.51
CA PHE A 75 11.89 -11.28 25.51
C PHE A 75 11.46 -9.83 25.83
N SER A 76 12.08 -9.18 26.81
CA SER A 76 11.77 -7.78 27.09
C SER A 76 12.17 -6.85 25.94
N TYR A 77 13.30 -7.12 25.27
CA TYR A 77 13.67 -6.38 24.07
C TYR A 77 12.67 -6.60 22.92
N ILE A 78 12.18 -7.83 22.69
CA ILE A 78 11.24 -8.07 21.57
C ILE A 78 9.89 -7.36 21.80
N TYR A 79 9.36 -7.36 23.02
CA TYR A 79 8.09 -6.68 23.30
C TYR A 79 8.24 -5.16 23.34
N ARG A 80 9.40 -4.64 23.75
CA ARG A 80 9.68 -3.22 23.63
C ARG A 80 9.82 -2.80 22.17
N ALA A 81 10.47 -3.59 21.32
CA ALA A 81 10.51 -3.39 19.87
C ALA A 81 9.10 -3.39 19.25
N ASN A 82 8.23 -4.32 19.64
CA ASN A 82 6.83 -4.36 19.21
C ASN A 82 6.07 -3.09 19.63
N SER A 83 6.30 -2.61 20.84
CA SER A 83 5.68 -1.38 21.35
C SER A 83 6.16 -0.15 20.54
N TYR A 84 7.45 -0.07 20.25
CA TYR A 84 8.00 0.95 19.35
C TYR A 84 7.42 0.88 17.94
N LEU A 85 7.23 -0.30 17.36
CA LEU A 85 6.56 -0.47 16.06
C LEU A 85 5.14 0.10 16.07
N ASN A 86 4.36 -0.17 17.12
CA ASN A 86 3.00 0.35 17.26
C ASN A 86 2.97 1.88 17.41
N LEU A 87 3.97 2.46 18.08
CA LEU A 87 4.17 3.91 18.18
C LEU A 87 4.91 4.51 16.96
N LYS A 88 5.21 3.71 15.94
CA LYS A 88 5.93 4.12 14.71
C LYS A 88 7.37 4.61 14.94
N ASN A 89 7.96 4.26 16.07
CA ASN A 89 9.36 4.53 16.42
C ASN A 89 10.28 3.46 15.81
N TYR A 90 10.38 3.43 14.48
CA TYR A 90 11.02 2.33 13.75
C TYR A 90 12.51 2.17 14.04
N ASP A 91 13.25 3.27 14.25
CA ASP A 91 14.68 3.20 14.55
C ASP A 91 14.97 2.54 15.92
N LEU A 92 14.15 2.84 16.93
CA LEU A 92 14.24 2.21 18.25
C LEU A 92 13.83 0.73 18.18
N ALA A 93 12.80 0.40 17.39
CA ALA A 93 12.42 -0.99 17.14
C ALA A 93 13.55 -1.79 16.45
N ILE A 94 14.30 -1.16 15.54
CA ILE A 94 15.48 -1.75 14.89
C ILE A 94 16.59 -2.00 15.91
N GLN A 95 16.86 -1.05 16.81
CA GLN A 95 17.89 -1.21 17.84
C GLN A 95 17.58 -2.41 18.75
N ASP A 96 16.36 -2.49 19.27
CA ASP A 96 15.94 -3.59 20.14
C ASP A 96 15.90 -4.92 19.39
N SER A 97 15.40 -4.97 18.15
CA SER A 97 15.38 -6.21 17.36
C SER A 97 16.80 -6.72 17.05
N ASN A 98 17.75 -5.84 16.77
CA ASN A 98 19.15 -6.21 16.61
C ASN A 98 19.78 -6.71 17.92
N LYS A 99 19.36 -6.16 19.06
CA LYS A 99 19.80 -6.65 20.38
C LYS A 99 19.27 -8.07 20.63
N VAL A 100 18.01 -8.35 20.30
CA VAL A 100 17.45 -9.71 20.33
C VAL A 100 18.27 -10.66 19.46
N ILE A 101 18.57 -10.30 18.20
CA ILE A 101 19.37 -11.17 17.31
C ILE A 101 20.77 -11.47 17.86
N LYS A 102 21.40 -10.51 18.55
CA LYS A 102 22.70 -10.74 19.21
C LYS A 102 22.60 -11.72 20.38
N LEU A 103 21.49 -11.71 21.11
CA LEU A 103 21.24 -12.61 22.25
C LEU A 103 20.75 -13.99 21.79
N ASN A 104 19.87 -14.00 20.78
CA ASN A 104 19.19 -15.17 20.23
C ASN A 104 19.13 -15.07 18.69
N PRO A 105 20.16 -15.59 17.99
CA PRO A 105 20.26 -15.49 16.53
C PRO A 105 19.18 -16.26 15.74
N ASN A 106 18.36 -17.07 16.41
CA ASN A 106 17.31 -17.87 15.80
C ASN A 106 15.90 -17.33 16.09
N ASP A 107 15.78 -16.18 16.76
CA ASP A 107 14.49 -15.54 16.99
C ASP A 107 13.91 -14.99 15.68
N PHE A 108 12.89 -15.66 15.14
CA PHE A 108 12.25 -15.24 13.90
C PHE A 108 11.41 -13.95 14.05
N ASN A 109 10.92 -13.64 15.26
CA ASN A 109 10.15 -12.42 15.50
C ASN A 109 11.05 -11.19 15.40
N ALA A 110 12.29 -11.27 15.87
CA ALA A 110 13.26 -10.18 15.75
C ALA A 110 13.56 -9.85 14.28
N TYR A 111 13.78 -10.86 13.45
CA TYR A 111 13.94 -10.66 12.00
C TYR A 111 12.66 -10.16 11.33
N TYR A 112 11.49 -10.62 11.76
CA TYR A 112 10.21 -10.11 11.25
C TYR A 112 10.01 -8.62 11.61
N ASN A 113 10.35 -8.22 12.83
CA ASN A 113 10.27 -6.84 13.31
C ASN A 113 11.27 -5.90 12.62
N LEU A 114 12.49 -6.36 12.35
CA LEU A 114 13.43 -5.65 11.46
C LEU A 114 12.81 -5.45 10.07
N GLY A 115 12.22 -6.52 9.52
CA GLY A 115 11.53 -6.48 8.25
C GLY A 115 10.42 -5.42 8.21
N LEU A 116 9.57 -5.38 9.25
CA LEU A 116 8.51 -4.39 9.41
C LEU A 116 9.06 -2.97 9.50
N SER A 117 10.06 -2.76 10.36
CA SER A 117 10.66 -1.45 10.58
C SER A 117 11.26 -0.89 9.28
N TYR A 118 12.07 -1.69 8.57
CA TYR A 118 12.62 -1.28 7.29
C TYR A 118 11.56 -1.08 6.21
N HIS A 119 10.48 -1.86 6.22
CA HIS A 119 9.36 -1.66 5.29
C HIS A 119 8.72 -0.29 5.49
N TYR A 120 8.41 0.09 6.74
CA TYR A 120 7.81 1.38 7.03
C TYR A 120 8.77 2.57 6.78
N LEU A 121 10.08 2.36 6.93
CA LEU A 121 11.12 3.29 6.50
C LEU A 121 11.36 3.29 4.98
N LYS A 122 10.54 2.56 4.20
CA LYS A 122 10.64 2.40 2.73
C LYS A 122 11.96 1.79 2.24
N ASN A 123 12.75 1.18 3.13
CA ASN A 123 13.93 0.39 2.79
C ASN A 123 13.52 -1.05 2.46
N TYR A 124 12.83 -1.21 1.33
CA TYR A 124 12.22 -2.48 0.96
C TYR A 124 13.24 -3.61 0.73
N SER A 125 14.45 -3.30 0.27
CA SER A 125 15.52 -4.29 0.09
C SER A 125 15.96 -4.92 1.40
N SER A 126 16.16 -4.10 2.45
CA SER A 126 16.48 -4.61 3.79
C SER A 126 15.30 -5.36 4.39
N ALA A 127 14.08 -4.84 4.22
CA ALA A 127 12.87 -5.53 4.66
C ALA A 127 12.75 -6.94 4.05
N ILE A 128 12.96 -7.08 2.74
CA ILE A 128 12.91 -8.36 2.03
C ILE A 128 13.95 -9.35 2.58
N ARG A 129 15.18 -8.88 2.83
CA ARG A 129 16.25 -9.71 3.41
C ARG A 129 15.84 -10.27 4.77
N ASP A 130 15.34 -9.40 5.66
CA ASP A 130 15.07 -9.77 7.04
C ASP A 130 13.79 -10.64 7.15
N TYR A 131 12.75 -10.34 6.38
CA TYR A 131 11.61 -11.26 6.23
C TYR A 131 12.02 -12.62 5.67
N THR A 132 12.98 -12.66 4.73
CA THR A 132 13.48 -13.94 4.21
C THR A 132 14.16 -14.76 5.29
N LYS A 133 14.91 -14.12 6.19
CA LYS A 133 15.51 -14.81 7.34
C LYS A 133 14.45 -15.28 8.32
N ALA A 134 13.44 -14.46 8.63
CA ALA A 134 12.31 -14.86 9.47
C ALA A 134 11.56 -16.09 8.90
N ILE A 135 11.28 -16.10 7.59
CA ILE A 135 10.62 -17.22 6.90
C ILE A 135 11.47 -18.50 6.92
N LYS A 136 12.80 -18.37 6.78
CA LYS A 136 13.72 -19.53 6.89
C LYS A 136 13.68 -20.16 8.28
N LEU A 137 13.55 -19.34 9.33
CA LEU A 137 13.46 -19.79 10.72
C LEU A 137 12.06 -20.33 11.06
N ASN A 138 11.00 -19.76 10.48
CA ASN A 138 9.63 -20.22 10.65
C ASN A 138 8.87 -20.21 9.30
N THR A 139 8.77 -21.39 8.69
CA THR A 139 8.15 -21.58 7.36
C THR A 139 6.62 -21.55 7.36
N ASN A 140 5.99 -21.48 8.54
CA ASN A 140 4.54 -21.43 8.73
C ASN A 140 4.04 -20.04 9.13
N ASN A 141 4.87 -19.00 9.06
CA ASN A 141 4.50 -17.62 9.37
C ASN A 141 3.84 -16.94 8.15
N ASP A 142 2.51 -16.95 8.09
CA ASP A 142 1.72 -16.32 7.02
C ASP A 142 1.95 -14.80 6.95
N LEU A 143 2.11 -14.14 8.11
CA LEU A 143 2.38 -12.70 8.19
C LEU A 143 3.72 -12.33 7.56
N ALA A 144 4.77 -13.13 7.75
CA ALA A 144 6.08 -12.88 7.15
C ALA A 144 6.03 -13.00 5.61
N TYR A 145 5.32 -14.00 5.08
CA TYR A 145 5.07 -14.11 3.64
C TYR A 145 4.26 -12.91 3.14
N PHE A 146 3.16 -12.57 3.78
CA PHE A 146 2.33 -11.42 3.39
C PHE A 146 3.12 -10.11 3.39
N SER A 147 3.86 -9.81 4.46
CA SER A 147 4.66 -8.59 4.57
C SER A 147 5.79 -8.53 3.54
N ARG A 148 6.48 -9.66 3.27
CA ARG A 148 7.49 -9.72 2.21
C ARG A 148 6.89 -9.55 0.82
N GLY A 149 5.70 -10.12 0.58
CA GLY A 149 4.92 -9.90 -0.63
C GLY A 149 4.62 -8.41 -0.86
N ASN A 150 4.21 -7.69 0.19
CA ASN A 150 4.01 -6.23 0.12
C ASN A 150 5.31 -5.47 -0.22
N SER A 151 6.44 -5.84 0.37
CA SER A 151 7.74 -5.26 -0.01
C SER A 151 8.10 -5.55 -1.47
N TYR A 152 7.83 -6.76 -1.96
CA TYR A 152 8.02 -7.09 -3.39
C TYR A 152 7.14 -6.26 -4.32
N CYS A 153 5.88 -5.99 -3.95
CA CYS A 153 5.01 -5.06 -4.69
C CYS A 153 5.63 -3.65 -4.79
N ASN A 154 6.19 -3.14 -3.69
CA ASN A 154 6.79 -1.81 -3.66
C ASN A 154 8.03 -1.69 -4.56
N VAL A 155 8.80 -2.77 -4.72
CA VAL A 155 9.90 -2.84 -5.70
C VAL A 155 9.45 -3.34 -7.08
N LYS A 156 8.14 -3.35 -7.36
CA LYS A 156 7.50 -3.77 -8.62
C LYS A 156 7.80 -5.22 -9.04
N ASN A 157 8.24 -6.07 -8.13
CA ASN A 157 8.46 -7.50 -8.38
C ASN A 157 7.18 -8.30 -8.10
N TYR A 158 6.18 -8.12 -8.98
CA TYR A 158 4.86 -8.71 -8.79
C TYR A 158 4.87 -10.25 -8.84
N ALA A 159 5.79 -10.87 -9.57
CA ALA A 159 5.91 -12.33 -9.64
C ALA A 159 6.27 -12.95 -8.28
N LEU A 160 7.26 -12.38 -7.58
CA LEU A 160 7.61 -12.83 -6.24
C LEU A 160 6.54 -12.47 -5.21
N ALA A 161 5.90 -11.30 -5.35
CA ALA A 161 4.77 -10.93 -4.50
C ALA A 161 3.61 -11.94 -4.59
N ILE A 162 3.23 -12.34 -5.81
CA ILE A 162 2.18 -13.35 -6.05
C ILE A 162 2.52 -14.70 -5.38
N LYS A 163 3.78 -15.13 -5.46
CA LYS A 163 4.25 -16.37 -4.82
C LYS A 163 4.10 -16.30 -3.30
N ASP A 164 4.51 -15.19 -2.71
CA ASP A 164 4.43 -14.97 -1.26
C ASP A 164 2.99 -14.85 -0.77
N PHE A 165 2.14 -14.07 -1.45
CA PHE A 165 0.72 -14.00 -1.09
C PHE A 165 0.02 -15.35 -1.25
N THR A 166 0.38 -16.14 -2.26
CA THR A 166 -0.16 -17.51 -2.41
C THR A 166 0.21 -18.41 -1.24
N LYS A 167 1.45 -18.30 -0.74
CA LYS A 167 1.89 -19.06 0.44
C LYS A 167 1.19 -18.55 1.72
N ALA A 168 1.03 -17.24 1.88
CA ALA A 168 0.27 -16.65 2.99
C ALA A 168 -1.20 -17.13 3.00
N ILE A 169 -1.87 -17.11 1.84
CA ILE A 169 -3.25 -17.64 1.68
C ILE A 169 -3.32 -19.14 1.98
N LYS A 170 -2.32 -19.93 1.56
CA LYS A 170 -2.29 -21.37 1.87
C LYS A 170 -2.21 -21.62 3.38
N LEU A 171 -1.45 -20.79 4.11
CA LEU A 171 -1.30 -20.90 5.56
C LEU A 171 -2.52 -20.33 6.30
N TYR A 172 -3.11 -19.25 5.79
CA TYR A 172 -4.32 -18.62 6.34
C TYR A 172 -5.36 -18.35 5.24
N PRO A 173 -6.28 -19.30 4.97
CA PRO A 173 -7.25 -19.19 3.87
C PRO A 173 -8.28 -18.07 3.98
N ASN A 174 -8.46 -17.48 5.18
CA ASN A 174 -9.41 -16.39 5.41
C ASN A 174 -8.75 -15.01 5.42
N TYR A 175 -7.60 -14.87 4.73
CA TYR A 175 -6.83 -13.63 4.70
C TYR A 175 -7.30 -12.68 3.59
N ALA A 176 -8.39 -11.93 3.81
CA ALA A 176 -8.97 -11.02 2.81
C ALA A 176 -7.93 -10.08 2.16
N ASN A 177 -7.06 -9.47 2.97
CA ASN A 177 -6.00 -8.57 2.47
C ASN A 177 -4.96 -9.27 1.59
N ALA A 178 -4.62 -10.54 1.86
CA ALA A 178 -3.69 -11.29 1.01
C ALA A 178 -4.31 -11.60 -0.36
N TYR A 179 -5.61 -11.92 -0.42
CA TYR A 179 -6.33 -12.03 -1.68
C TYR A 179 -6.35 -10.69 -2.42
N ASN A 180 -6.71 -9.58 -1.77
CA ASN A 180 -6.71 -8.26 -2.41
C ASN A 180 -5.33 -7.91 -2.99
N ASN A 181 -4.25 -8.11 -2.22
CA ASN A 181 -2.90 -7.72 -2.66
C ASN A 181 -2.35 -8.65 -3.75
N ARG A 182 -2.71 -9.94 -3.73
CA ARG A 182 -2.41 -10.85 -4.84
C ARG A 182 -3.18 -10.48 -6.10
N GLY A 183 -4.47 -10.15 -5.94
CA GLY A 183 -5.31 -9.66 -7.03
C GLY A 183 -4.75 -8.38 -7.66
N SER A 184 -4.31 -7.43 -6.84
CA SER A 184 -3.65 -6.20 -7.29
C SER A 184 -2.36 -6.50 -8.06
N SER A 185 -1.54 -7.44 -7.57
CA SER A 185 -0.33 -7.88 -8.27
C SER A 185 -0.65 -8.53 -9.62
N TYR A 186 -1.69 -9.37 -9.71
CA TYR A 186 -2.17 -9.90 -10.99
C TYR A 186 -2.62 -8.79 -11.94
N ALA A 187 -3.38 -7.80 -11.46
CA ALA A 187 -3.84 -6.66 -12.27
C ALA A 187 -2.66 -5.83 -12.80
N LYS A 188 -1.63 -5.57 -11.97
CA LYS A 188 -0.39 -4.88 -12.41
C LYS A 188 0.38 -5.69 -13.45
N SER A 189 0.29 -7.01 -13.42
CA SER A 189 0.78 -7.90 -14.48
C SER A 189 -0.23 -8.12 -15.63
N LYS A 190 -1.28 -7.29 -15.73
CA LYS A 190 -2.34 -7.35 -16.76
C LYS A 190 -3.17 -8.65 -16.77
N ASN A 191 -3.08 -9.46 -15.72
CA ASN A 191 -3.84 -10.71 -15.55
C ASN A 191 -5.21 -10.43 -14.88
N TYR A 192 -6.05 -9.60 -15.52
CA TYR A 192 -7.30 -9.11 -14.93
C TYR A 192 -8.31 -10.20 -14.56
N SER A 193 -8.30 -11.34 -15.26
CA SER A 193 -9.18 -12.48 -14.94
C SER A 193 -8.84 -13.13 -13.59
N LEU A 194 -7.55 -13.34 -13.31
CA LEU A 194 -7.08 -13.84 -12.02
C LEU A 194 -7.27 -12.80 -10.91
N ALA A 195 -6.98 -11.53 -11.21
CA ALA A 195 -7.20 -10.43 -10.30
C ALA A 195 -8.65 -10.38 -9.80
N ARG A 196 -9.62 -10.47 -10.72
CA ARG A 196 -11.05 -10.48 -10.39
C ARG A 196 -11.45 -11.64 -9.46
N LYS A 197 -10.90 -12.84 -9.66
CA LYS A 197 -11.18 -13.99 -8.78
C LYS A 197 -10.72 -13.71 -7.35
N ASP A 198 -9.54 -13.14 -7.20
CA ASP A 198 -8.98 -12.79 -5.89
C ASP A 198 -9.74 -11.64 -5.23
N PHE A 199 -10.11 -10.58 -5.97
CA PHE A 199 -10.94 -9.50 -5.41
C PHE A 199 -12.32 -9.98 -4.98
N ASN A 200 -12.95 -10.88 -5.75
CA ASN A 200 -14.19 -11.51 -5.34
C ASN A 200 -14.04 -12.23 -4.00
N LYS A 201 -12.97 -13.02 -3.83
CA LYS A 201 -12.72 -13.73 -2.58
C LYS A 201 -12.41 -12.77 -1.42
N ALA A 202 -11.68 -11.69 -1.66
CA ALA A 202 -11.42 -10.66 -0.66
C ALA A 202 -12.74 -10.01 -0.17
N ILE A 203 -13.66 -9.68 -1.09
CA ILE A 203 -14.97 -9.11 -0.77
C ILE A 203 -15.90 -10.12 -0.08
N GLU A 204 -15.84 -11.39 -0.46
CA GLU A 204 -16.58 -12.46 0.21
C GLU A 204 -16.14 -12.63 1.68
N LEU A 205 -14.83 -12.51 1.93
CA LEU A 205 -14.26 -12.60 3.28
C LEU A 205 -14.45 -11.32 4.10
N ASP A 206 -14.48 -10.15 3.44
CA ASP A 206 -14.70 -8.84 4.06
C ASP A 206 -15.49 -7.93 3.12
N SER A 207 -16.81 -7.87 3.34
CA SER A 207 -17.73 -7.07 2.52
C SER A 207 -17.60 -5.56 2.75
N ASN A 208 -16.81 -5.12 3.74
CA ASN A 208 -16.58 -3.70 4.04
C ASN A 208 -15.22 -3.23 3.48
N ASN A 209 -14.51 -4.07 2.73
CA ASN A 209 -13.23 -3.73 2.13
C ASN A 209 -13.40 -2.83 0.90
N SER A 210 -13.48 -1.51 1.11
CA SER A 210 -13.61 -0.51 0.04
C SER A 210 -12.50 -0.62 -1.02
N ILE A 211 -11.26 -0.93 -0.60
CA ILE A 211 -10.10 -1.10 -1.49
C ILE A 211 -10.30 -2.27 -2.45
N ALA A 212 -10.87 -3.39 -1.98
CA ALA A 212 -11.13 -4.55 -2.83
C ALA A 212 -12.21 -4.26 -3.89
N TYR A 213 -13.25 -3.49 -3.54
CA TYR A 213 -14.22 -3.00 -4.52
C TYR A 213 -13.57 -2.09 -5.54
N PHE A 214 -12.80 -1.08 -5.10
CA PHE A 214 -12.08 -0.19 -5.99
C PHE A 214 -11.17 -0.96 -6.98
N ASN A 215 -10.34 -1.87 -6.47
CA ASN A 215 -9.41 -2.64 -7.31
C ASN A 215 -10.12 -3.55 -8.31
N ARG A 216 -11.27 -4.14 -7.93
CA ARG A 216 -12.11 -4.90 -8.85
C ARG A 216 -12.75 -4.01 -9.90
N GLY A 217 -13.20 -2.82 -9.51
CA GLY A 217 -13.72 -1.80 -10.42
C GLY A 217 -12.69 -1.38 -11.47
N VAL A 218 -11.44 -1.12 -11.07
CA VAL A 218 -10.32 -0.84 -11.99
C VAL A 218 -10.10 -2.00 -12.94
N SER A 219 -10.16 -3.25 -12.47
CA SER A 219 -10.02 -4.43 -13.33
C SER A 219 -11.17 -4.56 -14.33
N TYR A 220 -12.41 -4.25 -13.94
CA TYR A 220 -13.55 -4.20 -14.85
C TYR A 220 -13.41 -3.09 -15.90
N ALA A 221 -12.93 -1.91 -15.51
CA ALA A 221 -12.69 -0.80 -16.44
C ALA A 221 -11.65 -1.17 -17.50
N ASN A 222 -10.55 -1.82 -17.10
CA ASN A 222 -9.54 -2.34 -18.04
C ASN A 222 -10.07 -3.42 -19.00
N LEU A 223 -11.09 -4.16 -18.58
CA LEU A 223 -11.82 -5.11 -19.42
C LEU A 223 -12.96 -4.47 -20.22
N LYS A 224 -13.05 -3.13 -20.26
CA LYS A 224 -14.13 -2.34 -20.88
C LYS A 224 -15.54 -2.68 -20.35
N LYS A 225 -15.64 -3.27 -19.14
CA LYS A 225 -16.90 -3.60 -18.45
C LYS A 225 -17.35 -2.44 -17.56
N TYR A 226 -17.59 -1.29 -18.18
CA TYR A 226 -17.78 0.00 -17.49
C TYR A 226 -18.94 0.03 -16.48
N ASN A 227 -20.09 -0.59 -16.79
CA ASN A 227 -21.21 -0.63 -15.85
C ASN A 227 -20.88 -1.40 -14.57
N LEU A 228 -20.10 -2.48 -14.67
CA LEU A 228 -19.62 -3.24 -13.51
C LEU A 228 -18.57 -2.45 -12.74
N ALA A 229 -17.68 -1.74 -13.43
CA ALA A 229 -16.70 -0.86 -12.81
C ALA A 229 -17.37 0.24 -11.97
N LEU A 230 -18.37 0.94 -12.53
CA LEU A 230 -19.12 1.98 -11.82
C LEU A 230 -19.87 1.43 -10.61
N LYS A 231 -20.45 0.23 -10.70
CA LYS A 231 -21.09 -0.42 -9.54
C LYS A 231 -20.10 -0.61 -8.39
N ASP A 232 -18.90 -1.09 -8.71
CA ASP A 232 -17.84 -1.32 -7.71
C ASP A 232 -17.28 0.00 -7.16
N PHE A 233 -17.03 1.01 -7.99
CA PHE A 233 -16.59 2.32 -7.52
C PHE A 233 -17.63 3.00 -6.64
N ASN A 234 -18.92 2.92 -6.98
CA ASN A 234 -19.98 3.44 -6.13
C ASN A 234 -20.00 2.73 -4.77
N LYS A 235 -19.79 1.42 -4.72
CA LYS A 235 -19.71 0.69 -3.45
C LYS A 235 -18.46 1.07 -2.65
N ALA A 236 -17.33 1.29 -3.31
CA ALA A 236 -16.11 1.80 -2.67
C ALA A 236 -16.33 3.19 -2.05
N ILE A 237 -17.02 4.10 -2.77
CA ILE A 237 -17.40 5.43 -2.29
C ILE A 237 -18.39 5.36 -1.13
N GLU A 238 -19.38 4.46 -1.19
CA GLU A 238 -20.34 4.24 -0.10
C GLU A 238 -19.62 3.82 1.20
N LEU A 239 -18.62 2.95 1.09
CA LEU A 239 -17.80 2.47 2.21
C LEU A 239 -16.73 3.49 2.65
N ASN A 240 -16.25 4.32 1.74
CA ASN A 240 -15.26 5.37 1.98
C ASN A 240 -15.59 6.64 1.16
N PRO A 241 -16.41 7.56 1.69
CA PRO A 241 -16.86 8.74 0.96
C PRO A 241 -15.77 9.75 0.61
N THR A 242 -14.56 9.61 1.14
CA THR A 242 -13.40 10.47 0.87
C THR A 242 -12.39 9.82 -0.08
N ASP A 243 -12.70 8.67 -0.68
CA ASP A 243 -11.81 7.99 -1.62
C ASP A 243 -11.72 8.71 -2.98
N THR A 244 -10.72 9.60 -3.10
CA THR A 244 -10.43 10.38 -4.31
C THR A 244 -10.19 9.50 -5.53
N TYR A 245 -9.62 8.31 -5.36
CA TYR A 245 -9.32 7.39 -6.46
C TYR A 245 -10.61 6.80 -7.07
N SER A 246 -11.59 6.46 -6.25
CA SER A 246 -12.88 5.95 -6.74
C SER A 246 -13.69 7.03 -7.48
N TYR A 247 -13.68 8.28 -7.00
CA TYR A 247 -14.28 9.40 -7.73
C TYR A 247 -13.59 9.64 -9.06
N GLY A 248 -12.25 9.77 -9.06
CA GLY A 248 -11.47 10.00 -10.27
C GLY A 248 -11.66 8.88 -11.31
N SER A 249 -11.64 7.62 -10.85
CA SER A 249 -11.86 6.46 -11.73
C SER A 249 -13.28 6.38 -12.28
N SER A 250 -14.29 6.78 -11.49
CA SER A 250 -15.67 6.92 -11.97
C SER A 250 -15.78 8.00 -13.03
N GLY A 251 -15.12 9.14 -12.83
CA GLY A 251 -15.02 10.23 -13.80
C GLY A 251 -14.45 9.75 -15.13
N VAL A 252 -13.31 9.05 -15.11
CA VAL A 252 -12.69 8.44 -16.30
C VAL A 252 -13.65 7.45 -16.98
N VAL A 253 -14.36 6.61 -16.23
CA VAL A 253 -15.32 5.67 -16.83
C VAL A 253 -16.52 6.39 -17.44
N TYR A 254 -17.05 7.44 -16.82
CA TYR A 254 -18.11 8.26 -17.42
C TYR A 254 -17.64 8.98 -18.69
N TYR A 255 -16.39 9.45 -18.72
CA TYR A 255 -15.76 10.01 -19.92
C TYR A 255 -15.73 8.98 -21.06
N LYS A 256 -15.29 7.74 -20.80
CA LYS A 256 -15.32 6.64 -21.79
C LYS A 256 -16.72 6.24 -22.25
N LEU A 257 -17.73 6.50 -21.43
CA LEU A 257 -19.14 6.31 -21.79
C LEU A 257 -19.75 7.53 -22.50
N LYS A 258 -18.94 8.57 -22.80
CA LYS A 258 -19.36 9.85 -23.39
C LYS A 258 -20.43 10.58 -22.56
N LYS A 259 -20.48 10.31 -21.25
CA LYS A 259 -21.36 10.95 -20.27
C LYS A 259 -20.62 12.10 -19.60
N TYR A 260 -20.33 13.15 -20.37
CA TYR A 260 -19.40 14.21 -19.97
C TYR A 260 -19.86 14.98 -18.72
N ASP A 261 -21.15 15.26 -18.56
CA ASP A 261 -21.66 15.94 -17.35
C ASP A 261 -21.37 15.16 -16.05
N LEU A 262 -21.53 13.83 -16.11
CA LEU A 262 -21.20 12.96 -14.98
C LEU A 262 -19.68 12.84 -14.80
N SER A 263 -18.92 12.78 -15.88
CA SER A 263 -17.45 12.83 -15.81
C SER A 263 -16.97 14.08 -15.07
N THR A 264 -17.42 15.26 -15.49
CA THR A 264 -17.15 16.57 -14.87
C THR A 264 -17.49 16.54 -13.39
N LYS A 265 -18.70 16.11 -13.03
CA LYS A 265 -19.15 16.03 -11.64
C LYS A 265 -18.22 15.20 -10.76
N TYR A 266 -17.85 13.99 -11.20
CA TYR A 266 -17.03 13.08 -10.40
C TYR A 266 -15.56 13.50 -10.36
N LEU A 267 -15.01 14.06 -11.44
CA LEU A 267 -13.65 14.61 -11.46
C LEU A 267 -13.52 15.84 -10.56
N HIS A 268 -14.50 16.75 -10.56
CA HIS A 268 -14.52 17.86 -9.61
C HIS A 268 -14.64 17.39 -8.17
N LYS A 269 -15.41 16.34 -7.88
CA LYS A 269 -15.47 15.78 -6.52
C LYS A 269 -14.12 15.22 -6.08
N ALA A 270 -13.36 14.60 -6.99
CA ALA A 270 -12.00 14.15 -6.71
C ALA A 270 -11.05 15.33 -6.39
N ILE A 271 -11.19 16.46 -7.09
CA ILE A 271 -10.42 17.70 -6.84
C ILE A 271 -10.83 18.36 -5.53
N GLU A 272 -12.13 18.38 -5.20
CA GLU A 272 -12.64 18.92 -3.94
C GLU A 272 -12.05 18.19 -2.74
N LEU A 273 -11.91 16.87 -2.85
CA LEU A 273 -11.33 16.02 -1.81
C LEU A 273 -9.78 16.06 -1.79
N ASP A 274 -9.15 16.29 -2.95
CA ASP A 274 -7.70 16.44 -3.09
C ASP A 274 -7.36 17.46 -4.18
N SER A 275 -7.06 18.69 -3.75
CA SER A 275 -6.73 19.80 -4.65
C SER A 275 -5.42 19.62 -5.42
N ASN A 276 -4.62 18.61 -5.07
CA ASN A 276 -3.36 18.28 -5.75
C ASN A 276 -3.50 17.11 -6.72
N ASN A 277 -4.73 16.66 -7.00
CA ASN A 277 -5.00 15.55 -7.91
C ASN A 277 -4.79 15.94 -9.39
N SER A 278 -3.53 15.99 -9.82
CA SER A 278 -3.15 16.37 -11.20
C SER A 278 -3.83 15.51 -12.26
N THR A 279 -4.08 14.24 -11.97
CA THR A 279 -4.79 13.33 -12.88
C THR A 279 -6.21 13.81 -13.16
N ALA A 280 -6.96 14.23 -12.15
CA ALA A 280 -8.31 14.76 -12.34
C ALA A 280 -8.32 16.04 -13.19
N TYR A 281 -7.38 16.96 -12.95
CA TYR A 281 -7.20 18.16 -13.79
C TYR A 281 -6.90 17.80 -15.25
N THR A 282 -5.93 16.90 -15.49
CA THR A 282 -5.58 16.49 -16.87
C THR A 282 -6.76 15.84 -17.61
N ASN A 283 -7.58 15.04 -16.91
CA ASN A 283 -8.77 14.42 -17.51
C ASN A 283 -9.84 15.45 -17.87
N LEU A 284 -10.02 16.50 -17.06
CA LEU A 284 -10.96 17.59 -17.37
C LEU A 284 -10.50 18.37 -18.61
N LEU A 285 -9.21 18.70 -18.71
CA LEU A 285 -8.67 19.40 -19.89
C LEU A 285 -8.73 18.53 -21.15
N GLU A 286 -8.42 17.23 -21.04
CA GLU A 286 -8.56 16.30 -22.16
C GLU A 286 -10.01 16.22 -22.65
N MET A 287 -10.96 16.18 -21.72
CA MET A 287 -12.38 16.20 -22.05
C MET A 287 -12.80 17.50 -22.73
N SER A 288 -12.31 18.68 -22.30
CA SER A 288 -12.56 19.96 -22.96
C SER A 288 -12.17 19.95 -24.44
N ILE A 289 -11.01 19.35 -24.79
CA ILE A 289 -10.60 19.15 -26.18
C ILE A 289 -11.66 18.35 -26.94
N VAL A 290 -12.04 17.18 -26.40
CA VAL A 290 -12.94 16.24 -27.08
C VAL A 290 -14.33 16.84 -27.32
N ILE A 291 -14.82 17.67 -26.40
CA ILE A 291 -16.11 18.37 -26.55
C ILE A 291 -16.00 19.73 -27.25
N ASN A 292 -14.82 20.07 -27.79
CA ASN A 292 -14.51 21.33 -28.48
C ASN A 292 -14.78 22.59 -27.63
N GLN A 293 -14.36 22.57 -26.38
CA GLN A 293 -14.37 23.71 -25.46
C GLN A 293 -12.95 24.19 -25.17
N ASP A 294 -12.82 25.48 -24.89
CA ASP A 294 -11.57 26.05 -24.39
C ASP A 294 -11.28 25.57 -22.97
N PHE A 295 -9.99 25.61 -22.60
CA PHE A 295 -9.58 25.27 -21.25
C PHE A 295 -10.16 26.26 -20.24
N ASN A 296 -10.64 25.73 -19.13
CA ASN A 296 -10.98 26.55 -17.98
C ASN A 296 -9.67 27.10 -17.37
N THR A 297 -9.53 28.43 -17.38
CA THR A 297 -8.32 29.12 -16.93
C THR A 297 -7.89 28.73 -15.52
N SER A 298 -8.84 28.59 -14.59
CA SER A 298 -8.52 28.20 -13.20
C SER A 298 -8.00 26.77 -13.09
N LEU A 299 -8.55 25.83 -13.88
CA LEU A 299 -8.05 24.46 -13.93
C LEU A 299 -6.65 24.39 -14.54
N GLU A 300 -6.42 25.17 -15.59
CA GLU A 300 -5.13 25.26 -16.27
C GLU A 300 -4.04 25.85 -15.36
N GLU A 301 -4.31 26.98 -14.70
CA GLU A 301 -3.38 27.61 -13.75
C GLU A 301 -2.97 26.66 -12.63
N LYS A 302 -3.94 25.91 -12.07
CA LYS A 302 -3.64 24.94 -11.02
C LYS A 302 -2.82 23.77 -11.54
N LEU A 303 -3.12 23.27 -12.75
CA LEU A 303 -2.33 22.19 -13.35
C LEU A 303 -0.88 22.63 -13.65
N ILE A 304 -0.68 23.87 -14.09
CA ILE A 304 0.66 24.46 -14.30
C ILE A 304 1.43 24.47 -12.97
N GLU A 305 0.79 24.90 -11.88
CA GLU A 305 1.40 24.88 -10.54
C GLU A 305 1.86 23.46 -10.16
N LEU A 306 0.96 22.46 -10.31
CA LEU A 306 1.26 21.06 -9.99
C LEU A 306 2.33 20.44 -10.89
N SER A 307 2.49 20.96 -12.12
CA SER A 307 3.45 20.43 -13.09
C SER A 307 4.91 20.82 -12.84
N LYS A 308 5.17 21.81 -11.97
CA LYS A 308 6.53 22.36 -11.75
C LYS A 308 7.52 21.30 -11.28
N ASP A 309 7.08 20.40 -10.41
CA ASP A 309 7.92 19.37 -9.79
C ASP A 309 7.60 17.95 -10.28
N ASP A 310 6.62 17.80 -11.18
CA ASP A 310 6.23 16.51 -11.77
C ASP A 310 6.37 16.54 -13.30
N LYS A 311 7.46 15.95 -13.77
CA LYS A 311 7.76 15.80 -15.21
C LYS A 311 6.64 15.07 -15.98
N GLN A 312 5.95 14.10 -15.38
CA GLN A 312 4.87 13.39 -16.07
C GLN A 312 3.65 14.29 -16.25
N THR A 313 3.27 15.02 -15.20
CA THR A 313 2.19 16.01 -15.27
C THR A 313 2.53 17.12 -16.26
N SER A 314 3.77 17.62 -16.25
CA SER A 314 4.26 18.63 -17.21
C SER A 314 4.16 18.15 -18.66
N ALA A 315 4.61 16.92 -18.94
CA ALA A 315 4.50 16.34 -20.27
C ALA A 315 3.04 16.17 -20.70
N LYS A 316 2.15 15.70 -19.81
CA LYS A 316 0.72 15.52 -20.14
C LYS A 316 0.06 16.86 -20.43
N TYR A 317 0.33 17.89 -19.65
CA TYR A 317 -0.21 19.23 -19.87
C TYR A 317 0.24 19.81 -21.22
N GLU A 318 1.53 19.75 -21.53
CA GLU A 318 2.07 20.28 -22.80
C GLU A 318 1.52 19.53 -24.00
N MET A 319 1.33 18.21 -23.89
CA MET A 319 0.62 17.41 -24.89
C MET A 319 -0.78 17.98 -25.16
N LEU A 320 -1.57 18.20 -24.11
CA LEU A 320 -2.94 18.70 -24.20
C LEU A 320 -2.97 20.11 -24.82
N LYS A 321 -2.03 20.98 -24.43
CA LYS A 321 -1.90 22.34 -24.98
C LYS A 321 -1.57 22.35 -26.48
N ILE A 322 -0.69 21.46 -26.93
CA ILE A 322 -0.37 21.27 -28.35
C ILE A 322 -1.62 20.82 -29.11
N VAL A 323 -2.33 19.82 -28.60
CA VAL A 323 -3.56 19.32 -29.22
C VAL A 323 -4.61 20.43 -29.32
N GLN A 324 -4.84 21.19 -28.24
CA GLN A 324 -5.76 22.33 -28.24
C GLN A 324 -5.36 23.38 -29.29
N SER A 325 -4.08 23.75 -29.37
CA SER A 325 -3.57 24.76 -30.31
C SER A 325 -3.74 24.37 -31.79
N ILE A 326 -3.52 23.09 -32.11
CA ILE A 326 -3.79 22.56 -33.46
C ILE A 326 -5.29 22.62 -33.74
N SER A 327 -6.11 22.25 -32.75
CA SER A 327 -7.57 22.16 -32.88
C SER A 327 -8.23 23.52 -33.14
N THR A 328 -7.83 24.57 -32.42
CA THR A 328 -8.44 25.89 -32.48
C THR A 328 -7.95 26.64 -33.71
N ASN A 329 -6.63 26.88 -33.79
CA ASN A 329 -6.07 27.89 -34.70
C ASN A 329 -5.12 27.31 -35.76
N ASN A 330 -4.97 25.97 -35.83
CA ASN A 330 -4.07 25.29 -36.78
C ASN A 330 -2.59 25.76 -36.71
N SER A 331 -2.20 26.39 -35.60
CA SER A 331 -1.00 27.22 -35.49
C SER A 331 0.26 26.48 -35.06
N TYR A 332 0.16 25.19 -34.73
CA TYR A 332 1.27 24.40 -34.20
C TYR A 332 1.62 23.23 -35.11
N ASN A 333 2.91 23.01 -35.35
CA ASN A 333 3.41 21.88 -36.13
C ASN A 333 4.54 21.19 -35.35
N LEU A 334 4.17 20.23 -34.50
CA LEU A 334 5.12 19.53 -33.64
C LEU A 334 6.12 18.71 -34.46
N THR A 335 7.40 18.90 -34.20
CA THR A 335 8.45 18.01 -34.71
C THR A 335 8.85 16.97 -33.67
N PRO A 336 9.30 15.77 -34.07
CA PRO A 336 9.80 14.76 -33.12
C PRO A 336 10.93 15.30 -32.24
N LYS A 337 11.84 16.10 -32.84
CA LYS A 337 13.01 16.66 -32.14
C LYS A 337 12.63 17.52 -30.94
N GLU A 338 11.65 18.41 -31.08
CA GLU A 338 11.20 19.29 -29.98
C GLU A 338 10.63 18.50 -28.80
N TRP A 339 9.87 17.44 -29.08
CA TRP A 339 9.28 16.59 -28.05
C TRP A 339 10.31 15.66 -27.39
N ASP A 340 11.13 15.01 -28.21
CA ASP A 340 12.13 14.04 -27.77
C ASP A 340 13.24 14.72 -26.94
N GLU A 341 13.70 15.92 -27.32
CA GLU A 341 14.71 16.66 -26.54
C GLU A 341 14.23 16.98 -25.12
N LYS A 342 12.93 17.32 -24.95
CA LYS A 342 12.35 17.70 -23.66
C LYS A 342 11.95 16.49 -22.81
N TYR A 343 11.52 15.39 -23.44
CA TYR A 343 10.85 14.28 -22.75
C TYR A 343 11.43 12.87 -23.00
N LYS A 344 12.61 12.73 -23.62
CA LYS A 344 13.30 11.42 -23.84
C LYS A 344 13.38 10.47 -22.65
N ASP A 345 13.42 10.99 -21.44
CA ASP A 345 13.59 10.19 -20.21
C ASP A 345 12.23 9.87 -19.55
N ILE A 346 11.11 10.28 -20.16
CA ILE A 346 9.75 10.03 -19.65
C ILE A 346 9.16 8.84 -20.38
N LYS A 347 8.79 7.82 -19.61
CA LYS A 347 8.02 6.69 -20.12
C LYS A 347 6.52 6.91 -19.87
N ILE A 348 5.75 6.95 -20.95
CA ILE A 348 4.31 7.22 -20.96
C ILE A 348 3.53 5.90 -20.89
N GLU A 349 3.58 5.23 -19.73
CA GLU A 349 2.97 3.90 -19.57
C GLU A 349 1.44 3.95 -19.36
N SER A 350 0.90 5.09 -18.91
CA SER A 350 -0.47 5.20 -18.39
C SER A 350 -1.42 6.04 -19.26
N TRP A 351 -0.93 6.72 -20.30
CA TRP A 351 -1.79 7.57 -21.12
C TRP A 351 -2.57 6.71 -22.12
N ASP A 352 -3.89 6.92 -22.09
CA ASP A 352 -4.80 6.37 -23.07
C ASP A 352 -5.02 7.39 -24.18
N PHE A 353 -4.78 6.98 -25.43
CA PHE A 353 -4.92 7.82 -26.61
C PHE A 353 -6.17 7.48 -27.44
N GLU A 354 -6.97 6.47 -27.04
CA GLU A 354 -8.08 5.94 -27.85
C GLU A 354 -9.11 7.04 -28.20
N GLU A 355 -9.48 7.88 -27.23
CA GLU A 355 -10.45 8.97 -27.44
C GLU A 355 -9.85 10.12 -28.26
N LEU A 356 -8.58 10.47 -28.03
CA LEU A 356 -7.88 11.49 -28.83
C LEU A 356 -7.70 11.03 -30.29
N ASP A 357 -7.41 9.74 -30.52
CA ASP A 357 -7.35 9.16 -31.86
C ASP A 357 -8.73 9.21 -32.53
N GLU A 358 -9.80 8.81 -31.84
CA GLU A 358 -11.17 8.85 -32.35
C GLU A 358 -11.57 10.30 -32.70
N TRP A 359 -11.35 11.23 -31.78
CA TRP A 359 -11.63 12.65 -31.98
C TRP A 359 -10.83 13.22 -33.18
N ALA A 360 -9.52 12.97 -33.25
CA ALA A 360 -8.69 13.42 -34.39
C ALA A 360 -9.12 12.78 -35.72
N ASN A 361 -9.63 11.55 -35.71
CA ASN A 361 -10.20 10.90 -36.89
C ASN A 361 -11.49 11.56 -37.36
N ASN A 362 -12.28 12.10 -36.43
CA ASN A 362 -13.55 12.77 -36.71
C ASN A 362 -13.40 14.26 -37.08
N THR A 363 -12.20 14.84 -36.93
CA THR A 363 -11.89 16.21 -37.39
C THR A 363 -12.10 16.34 -38.90
N LYS A 364 -13.01 17.25 -39.30
CA LYS A 364 -13.40 17.46 -40.70
C LYS A 364 -12.31 18.17 -41.53
N ASP A 365 -11.61 19.11 -40.91
CA ASP A 365 -10.50 19.82 -41.53
C ASP A 365 -9.32 18.86 -41.75
N LYS A 366 -8.95 18.67 -43.03
CA LYS A 366 -7.93 17.69 -43.43
C LYS A 366 -6.55 18.05 -42.91
N ASP A 367 -6.21 19.33 -42.86
CA ASP A 367 -4.88 19.80 -42.42
C ASP A 367 -4.76 19.69 -40.90
N LYS A 368 -5.79 20.12 -40.17
CA LYS A 368 -5.86 19.91 -38.71
C LYS A 368 -5.79 18.43 -38.37
N LYS A 369 -6.56 17.59 -39.06
CA LYS A 369 -6.54 16.13 -38.88
C LYS A 369 -5.16 15.53 -39.10
N ALA A 370 -4.46 15.94 -40.17
CA ALA A 370 -3.11 15.46 -40.45
C ALA A 370 -2.12 15.85 -39.34
N LYS A 371 -2.16 17.10 -38.88
CA LYS A 371 -1.30 17.60 -37.78
C LYS A 371 -1.59 16.92 -36.45
N LEU A 372 -2.86 16.73 -36.10
CA LEU A 372 -3.26 16.02 -34.88
C LEU A 372 -2.76 14.58 -34.88
N LYS A 373 -2.95 13.86 -35.99
CA LYS A 373 -2.43 12.50 -36.14
C LYS A 373 -0.92 12.43 -36.03
N ASN A 374 -0.21 13.39 -36.61
CA ASN A 374 1.25 13.47 -36.50
C ASN A 374 1.68 13.71 -35.04
N ALA A 375 1.07 14.67 -34.35
CA ALA A 375 1.36 14.95 -32.94
C ALA A 375 1.10 13.73 -32.05
N ILE A 376 -0.06 13.08 -32.18
CA ILE A 376 -0.39 11.86 -31.42
C ILE A 376 0.60 10.73 -31.71
N LYS A 377 1.04 10.58 -32.97
CA LYS A 377 2.08 9.60 -33.33
C LYS A 377 3.41 9.90 -32.64
N ILE A 378 3.82 11.17 -32.56
CA ILE A 378 5.03 11.60 -31.84
C ILE A 378 4.88 11.29 -30.34
N PHE A 379 3.76 11.61 -29.71
CA PHE A 379 3.57 11.32 -28.28
C PHE A 379 3.68 9.82 -27.96
N LYS A 380 3.23 8.95 -28.88
CA LYS A 380 3.28 7.50 -28.73
C LYS A 380 4.69 6.89 -28.82
N THR A 381 5.70 7.63 -29.30
CA THR A 381 7.09 7.09 -29.36
C THR A 381 7.70 6.88 -27.97
N HIS A 382 7.12 7.51 -26.93
CA HIS A 382 7.56 7.43 -25.54
C HIS A 382 6.75 6.42 -24.69
N LYS A 383 5.91 5.58 -25.32
CA LYS A 383 5.00 4.64 -24.64
C LYS A 383 5.67 3.38 -24.09
#